data_AF-A0A9N8N839-F1
#
_entry.id   AF-A0A9N8N839-F1
#
_cell.length_a   1.000
_cell.length_b   1.000
_cell.length_c   1.000
_cell.angle_alpha   90.00
_cell.angle_beta   90.00
_cell.angle_gamma   90.00
#
_symmetry.space_group_name_H-M   'P 1'
#
loop_
_entity.id
_entity.type
_entity.pdbx_description
1 polymer ?
#
loop_
_entity_poly.entity_id
_entity_poly.type
_entity_poly.pdbx_seq_one_letter_code
_entity_poly.pdbx_strand_id
1 'polypeptide(L)'
;MREIFTAFALLWVIGIALLMESVHLSMSMGAFVAGVMLADSEFRHEIEVDIAPFKGLLLGLFFIAVGMSIDFEVLAREPVRVAGLVVALVGIKTIAQWFLASRFDVPSAQRGYFAILLSQGGEFAFVVLAASLAARVVDQRLSSLVTLVVALSMVSTPLLLLLQRRFSRFGGDDGLETATERKA
;
A
#
# COMPACT_ATOMS: atom_id res chain seq x y z
N MET A 1 11.32 -2.34 -31.63
CA MET A 1 9.92 -1.97 -31.31
C MET A 1 9.73 -1.76 -29.81
N ARG A 2 10.03 -2.74 -28.94
CA ARG A 2 9.90 -2.60 -27.46
C ARG A 2 10.59 -1.36 -26.88
N GLU A 3 11.82 -1.08 -27.30
CA GLU A 3 12.59 0.09 -26.80
C GLU A 3 11.91 1.44 -27.11
N ILE A 4 11.32 1.58 -28.30
CA ILE A 4 10.60 2.79 -28.72
C ILE A 4 9.30 2.95 -27.92
N PHE A 5 8.63 1.83 -27.63
CA PHE A 5 7.41 1.81 -26.83
C PHE A 5 7.67 2.18 -25.37
N THR A 6 8.73 1.63 -24.77
CA THR A 6 9.17 2.02 -23.43
C THR A 6 9.56 3.49 -23.37
N ALA A 7 10.29 3.98 -24.38
CA ALA A 7 10.63 5.40 -24.47
C ALA A 7 9.38 6.29 -24.58
N PHE A 8 8.39 5.89 -25.37
CA PHE A 8 7.11 6.59 -25.48
C PHE A 8 6.33 6.58 -24.16
N ALA A 9 6.23 5.44 -23.49
CA ALA A 9 5.55 5.33 -22.19
C ALA A 9 6.23 6.20 -21.12
N LEU A 10 7.56 6.23 -21.08
CA LEU A 10 8.31 7.11 -20.17
C LEU A 10 8.11 8.58 -20.53
N LEU A 11 8.19 8.94 -21.81
CA LEU A 11 7.91 10.29 -22.29
C LEU A 11 6.48 10.73 -21.92
N TRP A 12 5.51 9.83 -22.04
CA TRP A 12 4.11 10.08 -21.70
C TRP A 12 3.93 10.36 -20.20
N VAL A 13 4.50 9.50 -19.36
CA VAL A 13 4.43 9.66 -17.90
C VAL A 13 5.13 10.95 -17.46
N ILE A 14 6.34 11.22 -17.96
CA ILE A 14 7.10 12.43 -17.63
C ILE A 14 6.38 13.67 -18.18
N GLY A 15 5.87 13.61 -19.41
CA GLY A 15 5.15 14.71 -20.06
C GLY A 15 3.91 15.11 -19.29
N ILE A 16 3.07 14.15 -18.89
CA ILE A 16 1.88 14.43 -18.07
C ILE A 16 2.26 14.88 -16.66
N ALA A 17 3.30 14.31 -16.05
CA ALA A 17 3.79 14.76 -14.74
C ALA A 17 4.23 16.24 -14.77
N LEU A 18 4.95 16.66 -15.80
CA LEU A 18 5.37 18.05 -16.01
C LEU A 18 4.19 18.97 -16.34
N LEU A 19 3.22 18.50 -17.13
CA LEU A 19 1.99 19.26 -17.39
C LEU A 19 1.18 19.48 -16.10
N MET A 20 1.05 18.45 -15.24
CA MET A 20 0.39 18.59 -13.94
C MET A 20 1.13 19.57 -13.04
N GLU A 21 2.46 19.51 -13.00
CA GLU A 21 3.26 20.50 -12.26
C GLU A 21 3.00 21.94 -12.77
N SER A 22 2.86 22.13 -14.09
CA SER A 22 2.59 23.45 -14.68
C SER A 22 1.25 24.07 -14.26
N VAL A 23 0.28 23.24 -13.86
CA VAL A 23 -1.02 23.66 -13.32
C VAL A 23 -1.09 23.56 -11.79
N HIS A 24 0.08 23.48 -11.13
CA HIS A 24 0.24 23.38 -9.66
C HIS A 24 -0.37 22.13 -9.02
N LEU A 25 -0.52 21.05 -9.80
CA LEU A 25 -0.85 19.73 -9.30
C LEU A 25 0.42 18.90 -9.06
N SER A 26 0.32 17.85 -8.24
CA SER A 26 1.49 17.03 -7.94
C SER A 26 1.91 16.19 -9.14
N MET A 27 3.22 16.07 -9.39
CA MET A 27 3.75 15.18 -10.42
C MET A 27 3.28 13.73 -10.25
N SER A 28 3.09 13.28 -9.00
CA SER A 28 2.57 11.96 -8.67
C SER A 28 1.12 11.73 -9.15
N MET A 29 0.27 12.75 -9.10
CA MET A 29 -1.06 12.71 -9.67
C MET A 29 -0.97 12.62 -11.20
N GLY A 30 -0.04 13.35 -11.82
CA GLY A 30 0.21 13.25 -13.27
C GLY A 30 0.68 11.87 -13.70
N ALA A 31 1.64 11.28 -12.97
CA ALA A 31 2.11 9.92 -13.24
C ALA A 31 0.98 8.88 -13.07
N PHE A 32 0.11 9.04 -12.06
CA PHE A 32 -1.05 8.17 -11.87
C PHE A 32 -2.05 8.28 -13.02
N VAL A 33 -2.43 9.50 -13.42
CA VAL A 33 -3.35 9.74 -14.53
C VAL A 33 -2.77 9.21 -15.84
N ALA A 34 -1.49 9.47 -16.12
CA ALA A 34 -0.80 8.95 -17.28
C ALA A 34 -0.86 7.42 -17.34
N GLY A 35 -0.62 6.75 -16.21
CA GLY A 35 -0.70 5.30 -16.09
C GLY A 35 -2.11 4.77 -16.33
N VAL A 36 -3.14 5.41 -15.79
CA VAL A 36 -4.55 5.03 -16.02
C VAL A 36 -4.93 5.18 -17.49
N MET A 37 -4.52 6.26 -18.15
CA MET A 37 -4.76 6.47 -19.58
C MET A 37 -4.07 5.41 -20.44
N LEU A 38 -2.84 5.03 -20.11
CA LEU A 38 -2.14 3.96 -20.82
C LEU A 38 -2.78 2.59 -20.57
N ALA A 39 -3.29 2.35 -19.36
CA ALA A 39 -3.96 1.10 -18.99
C ALA A 39 -5.29 0.89 -19.73
N ASP A 40 -5.95 1.97 -20.17
CA ASP A 40 -7.19 1.92 -20.95
C ASP A 40 -6.95 1.92 -22.48
N SER A 41 -5.69 2.00 -22.92
CA SER A 41 -5.34 2.02 -24.35
C SER A 41 -5.31 0.63 -24.99
N GLU A 42 -5.38 0.57 -26.32
CA GLU A 42 -5.21 -0.68 -27.11
C GLU A 42 -3.85 -1.34 -26.87
N PHE A 43 -2.85 -0.57 -26.45
CA PHE A 43 -1.48 -1.02 -26.18
C PHE A 43 -1.25 -1.46 -24.74
N ARG A 44 -2.28 -1.51 -23.89
CA ARG A 44 -2.15 -1.89 -22.46
C ARG A 44 -1.37 -3.19 -22.25
N HIS A 45 -1.57 -4.17 -23.13
CA HIS A 45 -0.93 -5.49 -23.00
C HIS A 45 0.56 -5.42 -23.30
N GLU A 46 0.95 -4.66 -24.33
CA GLU A 46 2.37 -4.44 -24.66
C GLU A 46 3.08 -3.69 -23.53
N ILE A 47 2.44 -2.63 -23.02
CA ILE A 47 2.95 -1.85 -21.89
C ILE A 47 3.09 -2.71 -20.63
N GLU A 48 2.12 -3.57 -20.34
CA GLU A 48 2.18 -4.46 -19.18
C GLU A 48 3.36 -5.44 -19.28
N VAL A 49 3.56 -6.05 -20.46
CA VAL A 49 4.66 -6.99 -20.70
C VAL A 49 6.02 -6.28 -20.60
N ASP A 50 6.12 -5.06 -21.12
CA ASP A 50 7.37 -4.29 -21.11
C ASP A 50 7.71 -3.73 -19.72
N ILE A 51 6.71 -3.38 -18.89
CA ILE A 51 6.92 -2.88 -17.52
C ILE A 51 7.11 -4.04 -16.51
N ALA A 52 6.59 -5.24 -16.78
CA ALA A 52 6.65 -6.37 -15.85
C ALA A 52 8.05 -6.65 -15.27
N PRO A 53 9.15 -6.62 -16.04
CA PRO A 53 10.51 -6.82 -15.51
C PRO A 53 10.93 -5.74 -14.51
N PHE A 54 10.42 -4.52 -14.65
CA PHE A 54 10.75 -3.38 -13.79
C PHE A 54 9.89 -3.32 -12.52
N LYS A 55 8.72 -3.97 -12.49
CA LYS A 55 7.83 -3.93 -11.31
C LYS A 55 8.56 -4.32 -10.02
N GLY A 56 9.34 -5.42 -10.06
CA GLY A 56 10.13 -5.86 -8.90
C GLY A 56 11.25 -4.89 -8.51
N LEU A 57 11.93 -4.31 -9.51
CA LEU A 57 13.00 -3.32 -9.29
C LEU A 57 12.45 -2.04 -8.65
N LEU A 58 11.33 -1.51 -9.18
CA LEU A 58 10.67 -0.31 -8.68
C LEU A 58 10.13 -0.52 -7.27
N LEU A 59 9.57 -1.69 -6.98
CA LEU A 59 9.13 -2.06 -5.64
C LEU A 59 10.31 -2.15 -4.66
N GLY A 60 11.42 -2.76 -5.07
CA GLY A 60 12.65 -2.82 -4.28
C GLY A 60 13.21 -1.43 -3.99
N LEU A 61 13.28 -0.57 -5.01
CA LEU A 61 13.73 0.81 -4.87
C LEU A 61 12.82 1.62 -3.94
N PHE A 62 11.50 1.44 -4.05
CA PHE A 62 10.51 2.07 -3.17
C PHE A 62 10.77 1.68 -1.70
N PHE A 63 10.90 0.40 -1.39
CA PHE A 63 11.14 -0.04 -0.01
C PHE A 63 12.49 0.42 0.53
N ILE A 64 13.53 0.47 -0.30
CA ILE A 64 14.84 1.03 0.09
C ILE A 64 14.70 2.53 0.39
N ALA A 65 14.04 3.30 -0.48
CA ALA A 65 13.83 4.72 -0.28
C ALA A 65 12.99 5.02 0.98
N VAL A 66 11.90 4.28 1.19
CA VAL A 66 11.10 4.38 2.41
C VAL A 66 11.93 4.02 3.63
N GLY A 67 12.69 2.92 3.58
CA GLY A 67 13.58 2.51 4.68
C GLY A 67 14.62 3.58 5.05
N MET A 68 15.21 4.24 4.06
CA MET A 68 16.16 5.35 4.27
C MET A 68 15.48 6.62 4.80
N SER A 69 14.19 6.82 4.53
CA SER A 69 13.42 7.96 5.04
C SER A 69 12.99 7.81 6.51
N ILE A 70 13.16 6.62 7.09
CA ILE A 70 12.79 6.37 8.48
C ILE A 70 13.78 7.04 9.44
N ASP A 71 13.26 7.95 10.25
CA ASP A 71 13.99 8.57 11.34
C ASP A 71 13.89 7.71 12.62
N PHE A 72 14.92 6.88 12.85
CA PHE A 72 15.00 6.04 14.04
C PHE A 72 15.22 6.83 15.33
N GLU A 73 15.65 8.09 15.24
CA GLU A 73 15.79 8.94 16.42
C GLU A 73 14.42 9.27 17.03
N VAL A 74 13.41 9.47 16.19
CA VAL A 74 12.01 9.64 16.64
C VAL A 74 11.53 8.38 17.37
N LEU A 75 11.86 7.19 16.86
CA LEU A 75 11.50 5.93 17.51
C LEU A 75 12.18 5.78 18.88
N ALA A 76 13.44 6.16 19.00
CA ALA A 76 14.18 6.11 20.26
C ALA A 76 13.68 7.12 21.29
N ARG A 77 13.26 8.32 20.84
CA ARG A 77 12.78 9.40 21.72
C ARG A 77 11.36 9.18 22.22
N GLU A 78 10.45 8.70 21.37
CA GLU A 78 9.02 8.60 21.68
C GLU A 78 8.42 7.20 21.34
N PRO A 79 9.02 6.08 21.81
CA PRO A 79 8.63 4.73 21.37
C PRO A 79 7.18 4.37 21.68
N VAL A 80 6.68 4.80 22.86
CA VAL A 80 5.30 4.54 23.30
C VAL A 80 4.30 5.28 22.40
N ARG A 81 4.62 6.52 22.00
CA ARG A 81 3.76 7.31 21.12
C ARG A 81 3.68 6.69 19.73
N VAL A 82 4.83 6.28 19.19
CA VAL A 82 4.89 5.61 17.89
C VAL A 82 4.11 4.30 17.92
N ALA A 83 4.35 3.44 18.92
CA ALA A 83 3.62 2.18 19.07
C ALA A 83 2.10 2.40 19.21
N GLY A 84 1.69 3.39 20.02
CA GLY A 84 0.28 3.76 20.18
C GLY A 84 -0.36 4.21 18.87
N LEU A 85 0.34 5.02 18.06
CA LEU A 85 -0.16 5.46 16.76
C LEU A 85 -0.23 4.34 15.72
N VAL A 86 0.74 3.43 15.70
CA VAL A 86 0.70 2.25 14.81
C VAL A 86 -0.48 1.35 15.17
N VAL A 87 -0.66 1.04 16.45
CA VAL A 87 -1.79 0.24 16.94
C VAL A 87 -3.12 0.94 16.65
N ALA A 88 -3.20 2.26 16.86
CA ALA A 88 -4.40 3.03 16.54
C ALA A 88 -4.71 2.99 15.05
N LEU A 89 -3.73 3.26 14.18
CA LEU A 89 -3.91 3.26 12.73
C LEU A 89 -4.40 1.90 12.22
N VAL A 90 -3.69 0.83 12.58
CA VAL A 90 -4.00 -0.54 12.15
C VAL A 90 -5.30 -1.02 12.77
N GLY A 91 -5.51 -0.78 14.07
CA GLY A 91 -6.72 -1.20 14.79
C GLY A 91 -7.98 -0.52 14.26
N ILE A 92 -7.96 0.80 14.10
CA ILE A 92 -9.09 1.56 13.56
C ILE A 92 -9.43 1.08 12.15
N LYS A 93 -8.44 0.94 11.27
CA LYS A 93 -8.69 0.47 9.90
C LYS A 93 -9.17 -0.97 9.87
N THR A 94 -8.60 -1.87 10.66
CA THR A 94 -9.05 -3.26 10.74
C THR A 94 -10.51 -3.34 11.17
N ILE A 95 -10.91 -2.59 12.20
CA ILE A 95 -12.30 -2.55 12.68
C ILE A 95 -13.23 -1.99 11.59
N ALA A 96 -12.86 -0.85 11.00
CA ALA A 96 -13.64 -0.21 9.95
C ALA A 96 -13.84 -1.15 8.75
N GLN A 97 -12.79 -1.85 8.34
CA GLN A 97 -12.84 -2.76 7.19
C GLN A 97 -13.51 -4.08 7.50
N TRP A 98 -13.41 -4.59 8.73
CA TRP A 98 -14.18 -5.75 9.14
C TRP A 98 -15.68 -5.44 9.16
N PHE A 99 -16.06 -4.27 9.68
CA PHE A 99 -17.45 -3.81 9.63
C PHE A 99 -17.91 -3.65 8.18
N LEU A 100 -17.09 -3.05 7.32
CA LEU A 100 -17.40 -2.90 5.91
C LEU A 100 -17.59 -4.28 5.24
N ALA A 101 -16.64 -5.19 5.41
CA ALA A 101 -16.71 -6.57 4.89
C ALA A 101 -17.91 -7.36 5.44
N SER A 102 -18.46 -6.99 6.60
CA SER A 102 -19.70 -7.58 7.11
C SER A 102 -20.96 -7.10 6.38
N ARG A 103 -20.91 -5.91 5.77
CA ARG A 103 -22.00 -5.30 5.00
C ARG A 103 -21.93 -5.64 3.50
N PHE A 104 -20.75 -6.00 3.02
CA PHE A 104 -20.55 -6.54 1.68
C PHE A 104 -20.64 -8.08 1.69
N ASP A 105 -20.79 -8.70 0.51
CA ASP A 105 -20.85 -10.16 0.31
C ASP A 105 -19.49 -10.86 0.51
N VAL A 106 -18.66 -10.39 1.45
CA VAL A 106 -17.40 -11.05 1.81
C VAL A 106 -17.71 -12.24 2.73
N PRO A 107 -17.31 -13.47 2.37
CA PRO A 107 -17.52 -14.66 3.19
C PRO A 107 -16.96 -14.48 4.60
N SER A 108 -17.72 -14.87 5.64
CA SER A 108 -17.33 -14.68 7.04
C SER A 108 -15.94 -15.20 7.39
N ALA A 109 -15.53 -16.33 6.78
CA ALA A 109 -14.21 -16.91 6.95
C ALA A 109 -13.06 -16.04 6.41
N GLN A 110 -13.33 -15.16 5.43
CA GLN A 110 -12.34 -14.30 4.77
C GLN A 110 -12.33 -12.87 5.32
N ARG A 111 -13.38 -12.45 6.06
CA ARG A 111 -13.53 -11.08 6.56
C ARG A 111 -12.33 -10.60 7.38
N GLY A 112 -11.83 -11.44 8.28
CA GLY A 112 -10.66 -11.08 9.10
C GLY A 112 -9.40 -10.90 8.26
N TYR A 113 -9.19 -11.77 7.27
CA TYR A 113 -8.02 -11.69 6.37
C TYR A 113 -8.07 -10.43 5.52
N PHE A 114 -9.24 -10.13 4.95
CA PHE A 114 -9.49 -8.91 4.19
C PHE A 114 -9.26 -7.64 5.04
N ALA A 115 -9.79 -7.62 6.26
CA ALA A 115 -9.67 -6.48 7.16
C ALA A 115 -8.21 -6.19 7.55
N ILE A 116 -7.42 -7.22 7.87
CA ILE A 116 -6.00 -7.04 8.22
C ILE A 116 -5.19 -6.64 6.99
N LEU A 117 -5.41 -7.28 5.85
CA LEU A 117 -4.64 -7.04 4.62
C LEU A 117 -4.67 -5.57 4.18
N LEU A 118 -5.81 -4.90 4.36
CA LEU A 118 -6.01 -3.52 3.93
C LEU A 118 -5.82 -2.48 5.07
N SER A 119 -5.50 -2.93 6.28
CA SER A 119 -5.41 -2.08 7.47
C SER A 119 -4.17 -1.17 7.53
N GLN A 120 -3.15 -1.44 6.71
CA GLN A 120 -1.91 -0.67 6.70
C GLN A 120 -2.06 0.74 6.11
N GLY A 121 -1.08 1.60 6.43
CA GLY A 121 -0.84 2.81 5.66
C GLY A 121 -0.48 2.46 4.21
N GLY A 122 -0.99 3.26 3.26
CA GLY A 122 -0.68 3.09 1.84
C GLY A 122 0.57 3.88 1.42
N GLU A 123 1.21 3.45 0.34
CA GLU A 123 2.41 4.10 -0.23
C GLU A 123 2.16 5.57 -0.63
N PHE A 124 0.92 5.87 -1.01
CA PHE A 124 0.49 7.22 -1.33
C PHE A 124 0.59 8.20 -0.15
N ALA A 125 0.66 7.71 1.09
CA ALA A 125 0.89 8.56 2.25
C ALA A 125 2.22 9.30 2.18
N PHE A 126 3.29 8.65 1.69
CA PHE A 126 4.61 9.27 1.54
C PHE A 126 4.59 10.40 0.51
N VAL A 127 3.84 10.18 -0.58
CA VAL A 127 3.65 11.18 -1.64
C VAL A 127 2.90 12.42 -1.12
N VAL A 128 1.78 12.21 -0.42
CA VAL A 128 0.99 13.31 0.16
C VAL A 128 1.79 14.06 1.21
N LEU A 129 2.56 13.35 2.02
CA LEU A 129 3.37 13.94 3.07
C LEU A 129 4.52 14.78 2.51
N ALA A 130 5.22 14.28 1.48
CA ALA A 130 6.26 15.04 0.78
C ALA A 130 5.68 16.33 0.16
N ALA A 131 4.51 16.24 -0.48
CA ALA A 131 3.80 17.41 -1.01
C ALA A 131 3.39 18.40 0.10
N SER A 132 2.90 17.89 1.24
CA SER A 132 2.48 18.71 2.38
C SER A 132 3.66 19.43 3.04
N LEU A 133 4.81 18.77 3.12
CA LEU A 133 6.07 19.36 3.62
C LEU A 133 6.58 20.45 2.65
N ALA A 134 6.56 20.19 1.34
CA ALA A 134 6.92 21.18 0.32
C ALA A 134 6.01 22.42 0.35
N ALA A 135 4.71 22.21 0.57
CA ALA A 135 3.73 23.28 0.75
C ALA A 135 3.79 23.96 2.14
N ARG A 136 4.69 23.53 3.04
CA ARG A 136 4.84 24.01 4.43
C ARG A 136 3.57 23.92 5.27
N VAL A 137 2.67 22.98 4.94
CA VAL A 137 1.46 22.67 5.72
C VAL A 137 1.80 21.82 6.94
N VAL A 138 2.84 20.99 6.81
CA VAL A 138 3.33 20.06 7.84
C VAL A 138 4.79 20.37 8.14
N ASP A 139 5.20 20.27 9.39
CA ASP A 139 6.60 20.43 9.81
C ASP A 139 7.40 19.14 9.65
N GLN A 140 8.72 19.25 9.69
CA GLN A 140 9.61 18.10 9.51
C GLN A 140 9.38 17.04 10.61
N ARG A 141 9.06 17.45 11.84
CA ARG A 141 8.86 16.53 12.96
C ARG A 141 7.62 15.66 12.76
N LEU A 142 6.49 16.25 12.38
CA LEU A 142 5.28 15.48 12.09
C LEU A 142 5.48 14.60 10.85
N SER A 143 6.22 15.09 9.84
CA SER A 143 6.58 14.29 8.67
C SER A 143 7.38 13.04 9.01
N SER A 144 8.47 13.16 9.78
CA SER A 144 9.26 12.02 10.22
C SER A 144 8.41 11.03 11.05
N LEU A 145 7.56 11.53 11.96
CA LEU A 145 6.70 10.70 12.80
C LEU A 145 5.65 9.93 11.98
N VAL A 146 4.97 10.58 11.03
CA VAL A 146 3.96 9.94 10.19
C VAL A 146 4.60 8.92 9.25
N THR A 147 5.75 9.26 8.64
CA THR A 147 6.54 8.34 7.81
C THR A 147 6.88 7.06 8.57
N LEU A 148 7.39 7.20 9.80
CA LEU A 148 7.73 6.08 10.66
C LEU A 148 6.49 5.23 11.01
N VAL A 149 5.36 5.86 11.39
CA VAL A 149 4.12 5.14 11.72
C VAL A 149 3.58 4.38 10.50
N VAL A 150 3.58 4.99 9.31
CA VAL A 150 3.14 4.33 8.06
C VAL A 150 4.06 3.14 7.74
N ALA A 151 5.37 3.33 7.78
CA ALA A 151 6.34 2.27 7.49
C ALA A 151 6.20 1.08 8.46
N LEU A 152 6.09 1.35 9.77
CA LEU A 152 5.89 0.30 10.78
C LEU A 152 4.53 -0.39 10.62
N SER A 153 3.49 0.32 10.17
CA SER A 153 2.20 -0.31 9.88
C SER A 153 2.31 -1.33 8.73
N MET A 154 3.09 -1.03 7.68
CA MET A 154 3.32 -1.97 6.57
C MET A 154 4.08 -3.21 7.02
N VAL A 155 5.06 -3.05 7.92
CA VAL A 155 5.79 -4.17 8.54
C VAL A 155 4.88 -5.01 9.44
N SER A 156 3.91 -4.38 10.12
CA SER A 156 2.99 -5.09 11.02
C SER A 156 2.01 -6.01 10.30
N THR A 157 1.58 -5.67 9.09
CA THR A 157 0.57 -6.44 8.32
C THR A 157 0.94 -7.92 8.10
N PRO A 158 2.11 -8.27 7.53
CA PRO A 158 2.48 -9.68 7.34
C PRO A 158 2.58 -10.42 8.68
N LEU A 159 3.03 -9.76 9.75
CA LEU A 159 3.09 -10.35 11.09
C LEU A 159 1.70 -10.66 11.65
N LEU A 160 0.75 -9.73 11.47
CA LEU A 160 -0.64 -9.91 11.88
C LEU A 160 -1.34 -11.01 11.06
N LEU A 161 -1.06 -11.10 9.76
CA LEU A 161 -1.59 -12.18 8.92
C LEU A 161 -1.05 -13.56 9.31
N LEU A 162 0.23 -13.65 9.68
CA LEU A 162 0.82 -14.89 10.21
C LEU A 162 0.18 -15.28 11.55
N LEU A 163 -0.04 -14.31 12.44
CA LEU A 163 -0.69 -14.53 13.72
C LEU A 163 -2.14 -15.01 13.52
N GLN A 164 -2.90 -14.36 12.63
CA GLN A 164 -4.27 -14.75 12.30
C GLN A 164 -4.33 -16.19 11.77
N ARG A 165 -3.46 -16.55 10.82
CA ARG A 165 -3.40 -17.92 10.27
C ARG A 165 -3.14 -18.96 11.36
N ARG A 166 -2.29 -18.64 12.35
CA ARG A 166 -2.03 -19.52 13.48
C ARG A 166 -3.30 -19.72 14.31
N PHE A 167 -4.00 -18.65 14.68
CA PHE A 167 -5.25 -18.76 15.45
C PHE A 167 -6.36 -19.50 14.69
N SER A 168 -6.51 -19.27 13.39
CA SER A 168 -7.51 -19.97 12.57
C SER A 168 -7.24 -21.47 12.44
N ARG A 169 -5.97 -21.89 12.42
CA ARG A 169 -5.61 -23.33 12.46
C ARG A 169 -5.90 -23.99 13.81
N PHE A 170 -5.90 -23.23 14.91
CA PHE A 170 -6.23 -23.76 16.24
C PHE A 170 -7.74 -23.86 16.50
N GLY A 171 -8.59 -23.25 15.69
CA GLY A 171 -10.04 -23.20 15.90
C GLY A 171 -10.90 -23.81 14.78
N GLY A 172 -10.31 -24.58 13.86
CA GLY A 172 -10.97 -24.91 12.59
C GLY A 172 -10.58 -26.22 11.92
N ASP A 173 -10.26 -27.27 12.68
CA ASP A 173 -10.05 -28.63 12.13
C ASP A 173 -11.18 -29.63 12.46
N ASP A 174 -12.29 -29.21 13.07
CA ASP A 174 -13.42 -30.12 13.38
C ASP A 174 -14.55 -30.09 12.33
N GLY A 175 -14.46 -29.28 11.27
CA GLY A 175 -15.61 -28.98 10.40
C GLY A 175 -15.47 -29.33 8.91
N LEU A 176 -14.27 -29.64 8.43
CA LEU A 176 -14.01 -29.81 6.99
C LEU A 176 -13.93 -31.27 6.52
N GLU A 177 -13.79 -32.24 7.43
CA GLU A 177 -13.80 -33.67 7.07
C GLU A 177 -15.22 -34.26 6.94
N THR A 178 -16.22 -33.73 7.65
CA THR A 178 -17.57 -34.33 7.67
C THR A 178 -18.42 -34.04 6.44
N ALA A 179 -18.03 -33.09 5.58
CA ALA A 179 -18.77 -32.78 4.35
C ALA A 179 -18.41 -33.68 3.16
N THR A 180 -17.23 -34.34 3.19
CA THR A 180 -16.76 -35.18 2.08
C THR A 180 -17.27 -36.62 2.20
N GLU A 181 -17.52 -37.13 3.41
CA GLU A 181 -18.03 -38.51 3.59
C GLU A 181 -19.54 -38.66 3.38
N ARG A 182 -20.32 -37.58 3.38
CA ARG A 182 -21.79 -37.67 3.19
C ARG A 182 -22.24 -37.83 1.73
N LYS A 183 -21.28 -37.98 0.80
CA LYS A 183 -21.51 -38.14 -0.64
C LYS A 183 -20.83 -39.37 -1.26
N ALA A 184 -20.26 -40.27 -0.45
CA ALA A 184 -19.75 -41.55 -0.91
C ALA A 184 -20.81 -42.65 -0.75
#